data_AF-A0A4R0I660-F1
#
_entry.id   AF-A0A4R0I660-F1
#
_cell.length_a   1.000
_cell.length_b   1.000
_cell.length_c   1.000
_cell.angle_alpha   90.00
_cell.angle_beta   90.00
_cell.angle_gamma   90.00
#
_symmetry.space_group_name_H-M   'P 1'
#
loop_
_entity.id
_entity.type
_entity.pdbx_description
1 polymer ?
#
loop_
_entity_poly.entity_id
_entity_poly.type
_entity_poly.pdbx_seq_one_letter_code
_entity_poly.pdbx_strand_id
1 'polypeptide(L)' 'MKVSTWADGFGNWHALVTEQGIGDAQKAERRARYAIITELSMREGPKFDPERMTVRQVSRTSRDGELMTEFVEQWPED' A
#
# COMPACT_ATOMS: atom_id res chain seq x y z
N MET A 1 -6.36 -11.10 7.56
CA MET A 1 -5.82 -10.10 6.62
C MET A 1 -4.76 -9.30 7.34
N LYS A 2 -3.57 -9.20 6.75
CA LYS A 2 -2.38 -8.53 7.31
C LYS A 2 -1.89 -7.49 6.30
N VAL A 3 -1.35 -6.37 6.79
CA VAL A 3 -0.68 -5.36 5.95
C VAL A 3 0.73 -5.16 6.49
N SER A 4 1.73 -5.17 5.63
CA SER A 4 3.12 -4.85 5.97
C SER A 4 3.60 -3.70 5.09
N THR A 5 4.26 -2.71 5.66
CA THR A 5 4.75 -1.50 4.97
C THR A 5 6.27 -1.44 5.00
N TRP A 6 6.88 -0.92 3.93
CA TRP A 6 8.31 -0.62 3.88
C TRP A 6 8.60 0.50 2.87
N ALA A 7 9.74 1.16 3.01
CA ALA A 7 10.29 2.03 1.98
C ALA A 7 11.37 1.27 1.20
N ASP A 8 11.41 1.44 -0.11
CA ASP A 8 12.51 0.92 -0.93
C ASP A 8 13.77 1.79 -0.85
N GLY A 9 14.84 1.39 -1.55
CA GLY A 9 16.12 2.12 -1.57
C GLY A 9 16.07 3.49 -2.25
N PHE A 10 14.94 3.85 -2.89
CA PHE A 10 14.71 5.14 -3.53
C PHE A 10 13.73 6.02 -2.75
N GLY A 11 13.22 5.52 -1.62
CA GLY A 11 12.28 6.25 -0.77
C GLY A 11 10.81 6.06 -1.17
N ASN A 12 10.48 5.21 -2.14
CA ASN A 12 9.08 4.92 -2.44
C ASN A 12 8.51 3.98 -1.39
N TRP A 13 7.29 4.27 -0.94
CA TRP A 13 6.58 3.41 -0.01
C TRP A 13 5.81 2.29 -0.68
N HIS A 14 5.91 1.12 -0.07
CA HIS A 14 5.23 -0.09 -0.47
C HIS A 14 4.37 -0.64 0.65
N ALA A 15 3.32 -1.36 0.28
CA ALA A 15 2.47 -2.12 1.18
C ALA A 15 2.12 -3.49 0.58
N LEU A 16 2.33 -4.54 1.36
CA LEU A 16 1.91 -5.90 1.06
C LEU A 16 0.67 -6.26 1.86
N VAL A 17 -0.45 -6.47 1.16
CA VAL A 17 -1.71 -6.92 1.75
C VAL A 17 -1.84 -8.43 1.56
N THR A 18 -1.92 -9.17 2.66
CA THR A 18 -2.13 -10.63 2.67
C THR A 18 -3.54 -10.93 3.15
N GLU A 19 -4.32 -11.64 2.34
CA GLU A 19 -5.69 -12.05 2.63
C GLU A 19 -5.93 -13.51 2.23
N GLN A 20 -6.99 -14.11 2.76
CA GLN A 20 -7.33 -15.51 2.51
C GLN A 20 -8.37 -15.61 1.39
N GLY A 21 -8.25 -16.61 0.52
CA GLY A 21 -9.19 -16.86 -0.57
C GLY A 21 -9.00 -15.94 -1.80
N ILE A 22 -10.11 -15.66 -2.51
CA ILE A 22 -10.09 -14.89 -3.78
C ILE A 22 -9.78 -13.39 -3.60
N GLY A 23 -10.00 -12.91 -2.39
CA GLY A 23 -9.78 -11.53 -1.97
C GLY A 23 -10.65 -10.46 -2.63
N ASP A 24 -10.56 -9.24 -2.12
CA ASP A 24 -11.22 -8.04 -2.64
C ASP A 24 -10.16 -6.98 -2.97
N ALA A 25 -9.94 -6.77 -4.27
CA ALA A 25 -8.90 -5.87 -4.78
C ALA A 25 -9.07 -4.44 -4.27
N GLN A 26 -10.30 -3.94 -4.25
CA GLN A 26 -10.60 -2.57 -3.84
C GLN A 26 -10.40 -2.40 -2.33
N LYS A 27 -10.77 -3.42 -1.56
CA LYS A 27 -10.50 -3.46 -0.12
C LYS A 27 -9.00 -3.53 0.17
N ALA A 28 -8.24 -4.33 -0.57
CA ALA A 28 -6.79 -4.41 -0.44
C ALA A 28 -6.13 -3.06 -0.74
N GLU A 29 -6.51 -2.42 -1.85
CA GLU A 29 -6.02 -1.11 -2.26
C GLU A 29 -6.27 -0.04 -1.18
N ARG A 30 -7.50 0.06 -0.66
CA ARG A 30 -7.83 1.00 0.43
C ARG A 30 -6.98 0.77 1.67
N ARG A 31 -6.70 -0.50 2.01
CA ARG A 31 -5.90 -0.88 3.19
C ARG A 31 -4.42 -0.56 2.99
N ALA A 32 -3.87 -0.84 1.81
CA ALA A 32 -2.51 -0.46 1.44
C ALA A 32 -2.33 1.06 1.50
N ARG A 33 -3.24 1.81 0.87
CA ARG A 33 -3.24 3.27 0.87
C ARG A 33 -3.24 3.84 2.29
N TYR A 34 -4.15 3.36 3.15
CA TYR A 34 -4.25 3.82 4.53
C TYR A 34 -2.99 3.51 5.36
N ALA A 35 -2.37 2.34 5.16
CA ALA A 35 -1.16 1.96 5.87
C ALA A 35 0.03 2.86 5.49
N ILE A 36 0.24 3.11 4.19
CA ILE A 36 1.29 4.01 3.72
C ILE A 36 1.07 5.45 4.21
N ILE A 37 -0.17 5.96 4.11
CA ILE A 37 -0.54 7.29 4.64
C ILE A 37 -0.19 7.41 6.12
N THR A 38 -0.42 6.36 6.91
CA THR A 38 -0.12 6.37 8.35
C THR A 38 1.38 6.49 8.60
N GLU A 39 2.20 5.72 7.89
CA GLU A 39 3.67 5.79 7.97
C GLU A 39 4.20 7.17 7.57
N LEU A 40 3.74 7.69 6.43
CA LEU A 40 4.13 9.01 5.92
C LEU A 40 3.70 10.13 6.87
N SER A 41 2.48 10.06 7.40
CA SER A 41 1.97 11.05 8.37
C SER A 41 2.82 11.10 9.64
N MET A 42 3.32 9.96 10.10
CA MET A 42 4.21 9.89 11.28
C MET A 42 5.60 10.47 11.01
N ARG A 43 6.08 10.43 9.76
CA ARG A 43 7.43 10.88 9.38
C ARG A 43 7.48 12.33 8.93
N GLU A 44 6.61 12.72 8.02
CA GLU A 44 6.57 14.05 7.38
C GLU A 44 5.75 15.07 8.18
N GLY A 45 4.88 14.58 9.07
CA GLY A 45 4.03 15.40 9.91
C GLY A 45 3.05 16.26 9.08
N PRO A 46 2.76 17.51 9.49
CA PRO A 46 1.65 18.31 8.95
C PRO A 46 1.85 18.80 7.50
N LYS A 47 3.01 18.56 6.88
CA LYS A 47 3.28 18.91 5.48
C LYS A 47 2.80 17.86 4.49
N PHE A 48 2.55 16.64 4.96
CA PHE A 48 2.06 15.57 4.11
C PHE A 48 0.57 15.76 3.82
N ASP A 49 0.24 15.83 2.53
CA ASP A 49 -1.14 15.86 2.05
C ASP A 49 -1.56 14.43 1.65
N PRO A 50 -2.31 13.72 2.51
CA PRO A 50 -2.74 12.35 2.23
C PRO A 50 -3.75 12.25 1.10
N GLU A 51 -4.40 13.34 0.68
CA GLU A 51 -5.42 13.30 -0.39
C GLU A 51 -4.78 13.15 -1.77
N ARG A 52 -3.58 13.72 -1.96
CA ARG A 52 -2.82 13.61 -3.21
C ARG A 52 -2.19 12.24 -3.43
N MET A 53 -2.01 11.45 -2.39
CA MET A 53 -1.38 10.14 -2.49
C MET A 53 -2.39 9.05 -2.89
N THR A 54 -2.08 8.32 -3.96
CA THR A 54 -2.78 7.09 -4.35
C THR A 54 -1.81 5.89 -4.28
N VAL A 55 -2.29 4.70 -4.59
CA VAL A 55 -1.43 3.52 -4.68
C VAL A 55 -1.68 2.79 -5.98
N ARG A 56 -0.62 2.20 -6.54
CA ARG A 56 -0.67 1.37 -7.74
C ARG A 56 -0.32 -0.06 -7.38
N GLN A 57 -1.13 -1.02 -7.84
CA GLN A 57 -0.81 -2.44 -7.69
C GLN A 57 0.45 -2.78 -8.50
N VAL A 58 1.43 -3.41 -7.86
CA VAL A 58 2.70 -3.85 -8.47
C VAL A 58 2.67 -5.34 -8.75
N SER A 59 2.20 -6.13 -7.79
CA SER A 59 2.15 -7.59 -7.90
C SER A 59 0.90 -8.15 -7.22
N ARG A 60 0.44 -9.30 -7.70
CA ARG A 60 -0.65 -10.07 -7.10
C ARG A 60 -0.35 -11.56 -7.25
N THR A 61 -0.15 -12.25 -6.14
CA THR A 61 0.29 -13.65 -6.11
C THR A 61 -0.57 -14.43 -5.15
N SER A 62 -0.95 -15.65 -5.54
CA SER A 62 -1.67 -16.58 -4.67
C SER A 62 -0.78 -17.77 -4.34
N ARG A 63 -0.72 -18.15 -3.06
CA ARG A 63 0.04 -19.28 -2.55
C ARG A 63 -0.64 -19.86 -1.32
N ASP A 64 -0.84 -21.18 -1.29
CA ASP A 64 -1.33 -21.91 -0.11
C ASP A 64 -2.64 -21.34 0.49
N GLY A 65 -3.54 -20.83 -0.36
CA GLY A 65 -4.81 -20.20 0.05
C GLY A 65 -4.70 -18.72 0.44
N GLU A 66 -3.49 -18.17 0.48
CA GLU A 66 -3.23 -16.76 0.69
C GLU A 66 -3.07 -16.01 -0.63
N LEU A 67 -3.79 -14.90 -0.74
CA LEU A 67 -3.59 -13.90 -1.76
C LEU A 67 -2.74 -12.76 -1.17
N MET A 68 -1.61 -12.50 -1.79
CA MET A 68 -0.69 -11.42 -1.49
C MET A 68 -0.76 -10.40 -2.62
N THR A 69 -1.08 -9.16 -2.29
CA THR A 69 -1.13 -8.05 -3.25
C THR A 69 -0.23 -6.94 -2.78
N GLU A 70 0.74 -6.58 -3.61
CA GLU A 70 1.68 -5.50 -3.35
C GLU A 70 1.22 -4.22 -4.05
N PHE A 71 1.32 -3.12 -3.33
CA PHE A 71 1.03 -1.79 -3.81
C PHE A 71 2.21 -0.89 -3.53
N VAL A 72 2.49 0.03 -4.45
CA VAL A 72 3.45 1.13 -4.26
C VAL A 72 2.68 2.44 -4.24
N GLU A 73 3.16 3.42 -3.48
CA GLU A 73 2.63 4.78 -3.55
C GLU A 73 2.73 5.34 -4.97
N GLN A 74 1.79 6.21 -5.31
CA GLN A 74 1.77 6.95 -6.55
C GLN A 74 1.33 8.39 -6.25
N TRP A 75 2.07 9.33 -6.82
CA TRP A 75 1.80 10.76 -6.73
C TRP A 75 1.33 11.26 -8.11
N PRO A 76 0.44 12.26 -8.16
CA PRO A 76 0.10 12.92 -9.41
C PRO A 76 1.36 13.51 -10.04
N GLU A 77 1.47 13.40 -11.36
CA GLU A 77 2.46 14.18 -12.11
C GLU A 77 2.10 15.67 -11.95
N ASP A 78 3.08 16.49 -11.58
CA ASP A 78 2.91 17.94 -11.41
C ASP A 78 2.73 18.69 -12.75
#